data_AF-A0A554L2F9-F1
#
_entry.id   AF-A0A554L2F9-F1
#
_cell.length_a   1.000
_cell.length_b   1.000
_cell.length_c   1.000
_cell.angle_alpha   90.00
_cell.angle_beta   90.00
_cell.angle_gamma   90.00
#
_symmetry.space_group_name_H-M   'P 1'
#
loop_
_entity.id
_entity.type
_entity.pdbx_description
1 polymer ?
#
loop_
_entity_poly.entity_id
_entity_poly.type
_entity_poly.pdbx_seq_one_letter_code
_entity_poly.pdbx_strand_id
1 'polypeptide(L)'
;MERLKYLAYHETHHAARDYAGFLSGKRHHILLNSVVSEGLADTFALEQYPSDYVCSYVIYDEYEARRWFKKMKKMHQTEYPSSWLFGGDGKPKFVAYKVGRYIVAEAKKRYPKLNATKLLHVDYRRVIRLAGLK
;
A
#
# COMPACT_ATOMS: atom_id res chain seq x y z
N MET A 1 20.80 -2.50 10.55
CA MET A 1 21.03 -2.46 9.09
C MET A 1 19.85 -2.99 8.28
N GLU A 2 19.28 -4.15 8.61
CA GLU A 2 18.15 -4.77 7.86
C GLU A 2 16.96 -3.81 7.61
N ARG A 3 16.50 -3.09 8.65
CA ARG A 3 15.43 -2.09 8.51
C ARG A 3 15.78 -0.95 7.56
N LEU A 4 17.03 -0.48 7.59
CA LEU A 4 17.47 0.62 6.74
C LEU A 4 17.45 0.22 5.27
N LYS A 5 17.88 -1.01 4.95
CA LYS A 5 17.82 -1.55 3.58
C LYS A 5 16.37 -1.70 3.10
N TYR A 6 15.50 -2.24 3.95
CA TYR A 6 14.07 -2.34 3.65
C TYR A 6 13.46 -0.97 3.33
N LEU A 7 13.67 -0.01 4.23
CA LEU A 7 13.17 1.37 4.06
C LEU A 7 13.74 2.03 2.80
N ALA A 8 15.01 1.80 2.48
CA ALA A 8 15.62 2.34 1.26
C ALA A 8 14.89 1.84 0.01
N TYR A 9 14.58 0.54 -0.09
CA TYR A 9 13.79 0.02 -1.21
C TYR A 9 12.36 0.57 -1.22
N HIS A 10 11.70 0.64 -0.06
CA HIS A 10 10.34 1.19 0.09
C HIS A 10 10.26 2.63 -0.43
N GLU A 11 11.14 3.51 0.05
CA GLU A 11 11.17 4.92 -0.33
C GLU A 11 11.62 5.12 -1.79
N THR A 12 12.50 4.26 -2.30
CA THR A 12 12.89 4.28 -3.73
C THR A 12 11.69 4.00 -4.62
N HIS A 13 10.80 3.08 -4.23
CA HIS A 13 9.56 2.85 -4.97
C HIS A 13 8.66 4.08 -4.97
N HIS A 14 8.51 4.79 -3.85
CA HIS A 14 7.74 6.04 -3.81
C HIS A 14 8.32 7.12 -4.72
N ALA A 15 9.64 7.28 -4.71
CA ALA A 15 10.34 8.20 -5.61
C ALA A 15 10.09 7.84 -7.09
N ALA A 16 10.23 6.56 -7.45
CA ALA A 16 10.05 6.09 -8.82
C ALA A 16 8.59 6.13 -9.30
N ARG A 17 7.62 5.93 -8.39
CA ARG A 17 6.18 6.02 -8.69
C ARG A 17 5.73 7.46 -8.96
N ASP A 18 6.60 8.43 -8.69
CA ASP A 18 6.29 9.84 -8.73
C ASP A 18 5.17 10.22 -7.74
N TYR A 19 5.18 9.57 -6.56
CA TYR A 19 4.24 9.89 -5.49
C TYR A 19 4.35 11.37 -5.05
N ALA A 20 5.53 11.97 -5.27
CA ALA A 20 5.79 13.39 -5.05
C ALA A 20 5.40 14.30 -6.24
N GLY A 21 5.53 13.88 -7.51
CA GLY A 21 5.24 14.74 -8.68
C GLY A 21 3.78 14.71 -9.18
N PHE A 22 2.99 13.70 -8.81
CA PHE A 22 1.53 13.70 -9.01
C PHE A 22 0.78 14.72 -8.11
N LEU A 23 1.50 15.45 -7.25
CA LEU A 23 0.96 16.55 -6.43
C LEU A 23 0.72 17.84 -7.24
N SER A 24 1.14 17.89 -8.50
CA SER A 24 0.91 19.05 -9.36
C SER A 24 -0.54 19.11 -9.85
N GLY A 25 -1.34 19.92 -9.16
CA GLY A 25 -2.44 20.67 -9.78
C GLY A 25 -3.84 20.07 -9.70
N LYS A 26 -4.37 19.86 -8.49
CA LYS A 26 -5.81 19.64 -8.17
C LYS A 26 -6.31 18.18 -8.15
N ARG A 27 -5.54 17.23 -7.61
CA ARG A 27 -6.09 15.90 -7.25
C ARG A 27 -5.88 15.64 -5.77
N HIS A 28 -6.98 15.71 -5.03
CA HIS A 28 -7.10 15.29 -3.64
C HIS A 28 -6.25 14.04 -3.36
N HIS A 29 -5.53 14.01 -2.24
CA HIS A 29 -4.95 12.78 -1.70
C HIS A 29 -6.10 11.85 -1.32
N ILE A 30 -6.56 11.05 -2.28
CA ILE A 30 -7.59 10.06 -2.02
C ILE A 30 -6.93 9.02 -1.11
N LEU A 31 -7.45 8.84 0.11
CA LEU A 31 -6.99 7.84 1.09
C LEU A 31 -6.59 6.50 0.45
N LEU A 32 -7.40 6.00 -0.48
CA LEU A 32 -7.13 4.75 -1.20
C LEU A 32 -5.89 4.79 -2.12
N ASN A 33 -5.57 5.94 -2.71
CA ASN A 33 -4.35 6.10 -3.49
C ASN A 33 -3.11 5.97 -2.59
N SER A 34 -3.10 6.65 -1.44
CA SER A 34 -2.03 6.53 -0.45
C SER A 34 -1.89 5.10 0.06
N VAL A 35 -3.00 4.46 0.44
CA VAL A 35 -3.02 3.06 0.88
C VAL A 35 -2.43 2.11 -0.17
N VAL A 36 -2.81 2.25 -1.45
CA VAL A 36 -2.24 1.43 -2.52
C VAL A 36 -0.75 1.74 -2.74
N SER A 37 -0.36 3.02 -2.64
CA SER A 37 1.04 3.43 -2.77
C SER A 37 1.93 2.75 -1.73
N GLU A 38 1.53 2.79 -0.45
CA GLU A 38 2.25 2.13 0.65
C GLU A 38 2.33 0.61 0.43
N GLY A 39 1.20 0.00 0.04
CA GLY A 39 1.16 -1.44 -0.24
C GLY A 39 2.11 -1.88 -1.36
N LEU A 40 2.21 -1.07 -2.42
CA LEU A 40 3.12 -1.34 -3.54
C LEU A 40 4.58 -1.15 -3.13
N ALA A 41 4.89 -0.11 -2.35
CA ALA A 41 6.23 0.15 -1.85
C ALA A 41 6.73 -0.97 -0.92
N ASP A 42 5.90 -1.40 0.04
CA ASP A 42 6.24 -2.55 0.89
C ASP A 42 6.42 -3.83 0.06
N THR A 43 5.57 -4.04 -0.96
CA THR A 43 5.65 -5.23 -1.82
C THR A 43 6.93 -5.21 -2.63
N PHE A 44 7.31 -4.06 -3.18
CA PHE A 44 8.57 -3.88 -3.90
C PHE A 44 9.77 -4.17 -2.98
N ALA A 45 9.76 -3.62 -1.77
CA ALA A 45 10.84 -3.83 -0.81
C ALA A 45 11.01 -5.32 -0.46
N LEU A 46 9.91 -6.07 -0.31
CA LEU A 46 9.97 -7.53 -0.13
C LEU A 46 10.47 -8.29 -1.36
N GLU A 47 10.11 -7.83 -2.57
CA GLU A 47 10.56 -8.46 -3.81
C GLU A 47 12.07 -8.27 -4.02
N GLN A 48 12.63 -7.13 -3.61
CA GLN A 48 14.06 -6.84 -3.74
C GLN A 48 14.89 -7.33 -2.55
N TYR A 49 14.27 -7.45 -1.37
CA TYR A 49 14.95 -7.81 -0.13
C TYR A 49 14.12 -8.80 0.72
N PRO A 50 14.04 -10.08 0.30
CA PRO A 50 13.28 -11.11 1.01
C PRO A 50 14.05 -11.62 2.25
N SER A 51 14.20 -10.76 3.25
CA SER A 51 14.83 -11.09 4.54
C SER A 51 13.77 -11.56 5.54
N ASP A 52 14.02 -12.66 6.26
CA ASP A 52 13.11 -13.19 7.30
C ASP A 52 12.77 -12.14 8.36
N TYR A 53 13.75 -11.30 8.69
CA TYR A 53 13.56 -10.17 9.58
C TYR A 53 12.46 -9.24 9.05
N VAL A 54 12.54 -8.87 7.78
CA VAL A 54 11.55 -8.00 7.14
C VAL A 54 10.20 -8.71 7.08
N CYS A 55 10.16 -9.95 6.57
CA CYS A 55 8.94 -10.74 6.43
C CYS A 55 8.12 -10.82 7.73
N SER A 56 8.77 -10.88 8.90
CA SER A 56 8.11 -10.93 10.21
C SER A 56 7.36 -9.64 10.60
N TYR A 57 7.74 -8.47 10.06
CA TYR A 57 7.09 -7.18 10.37
C TYR A 57 5.96 -6.81 9.41
N VAL A 58 5.86 -7.47 8.25
CA VAL A 58 4.89 -7.17 7.17
C VAL A 58 3.71 -8.14 7.12
N ILE A 59 3.50 -8.90 8.20
CA ILE A 59 2.35 -9.79 8.33
C ILE A 59 1.10 -8.95 8.61
N TYR A 60 0.03 -9.21 7.87
CA TYR A 60 -1.28 -8.63 8.11
C TYR A 60 -2.34 -9.73 8.22
N ASP A 61 -3.37 -9.48 9.02
CA ASP A 61 -4.56 -10.32 9.06
C ASP A 61 -5.49 -9.99 7.88
N GLU A 62 -5.79 -10.96 7.03
CA GLU A 62 -6.58 -10.75 5.81
C GLU A 62 -8.00 -10.26 6.12
N TYR A 63 -8.60 -10.76 7.20
CA TYR A 63 -9.96 -10.42 7.59
C TYR A 63 -10.06 -8.97 8.10
N GLU A 64 -9.11 -8.54 8.95
CA GLU A 64 -8.93 -7.16 9.40
C GLU A 64 -8.69 -6.24 8.21
N ALA A 65 -7.75 -6.57 7.33
CA ALA A 65 -7.42 -5.76 6.16
C ALA A 65 -8.63 -5.60 5.22
N ARG A 66 -9.35 -6.69 4.94
CA ARG A 66 -10.58 -6.65 4.13
C ARG A 66 -11.67 -5.80 4.78
N ARG A 67 -11.84 -5.89 6.10
CA ARG A 67 -12.82 -5.06 6.84
C ARG A 67 -12.48 -3.58 6.74
N TRP A 68 -11.22 -3.21 6.92
CA TRP A 68 -10.77 -1.82 6.82
C TRP A 68 -10.81 -1.29 5.40
N PHE A 69 -10.47 -2.10 4.39
CA PHE A 69 -10.66 -1.74 2.98
C PHE A 69 -12.12 -1.32 2.70
N LYS A 70 -13.10 -2.12 3.15
CA LYS A 70 -14.53 -1.81 2.98
C LYS A 70 -14.93 -0.48 3.65
N LYS A 71 -14.32 -0.14 4.79
CA LYS A 71 -14.53 1.14 5.47
C LYS A 71 -13.91 2.30 4.69
N MET A 72 -12.62 2.18 4.34
CA MET A 72 -11.86 3.21 3.58
C MET A 72 -12.53 3.54 2.25
N LYS A 73 -13.08 2.53 1.56
CA LYS A 73 -13.76 2.72 0.28
C LYS A 73 -15.00 3.62 0.35
N LYS A 74 -15.67 3.67 1.52
CA LYS A 74 -16.83 4.53 1.75
C LYS A 74 -16.45 5.93 2.23
N MET A 75 -15.16 6.19 2.48
CA MET A 75 -14.69 7.46 2.99
C MET A 75 -14.32 8.38 1.83
N HIS A 76 -14.87 9.59 1.85
CA HIS A 76 -14.44 10.68 0.99
C HIS A 76 -13.41 11.52 1.72
N GLN A 77 -12.27 10.89 2.05
CA GLN A 77 -11.14 11.60 2.65
C GLN A 77 -10.18 12.03 1.54
N THR A 78 -9.97 13.35 1.49
CA THR A 78 -9.02 14.03 0.61
C THR A 78 -7.67 14.25 1.29
N GLU A 79 -7.57 13.84 2.55
CA GLU A 79 -6.40 13.91 3.41
C GLU A 79 -6.04 12.52 3.90
N TYR A 80 -4.78 12.35 4.28
CA TYR A 80 -4.25 11.12 4.84
C TYR A 80 -3.78 11.35 6.29
N PRO A 81 -4.71 11.38 7.27
CA PRO A 81 -4.38 11.59 8.68
C PRO A 81 -3.32 10.61 9.20
N SER A 82 -2.48 11.09 10.12
CA SER A 82 -1.45 10.26 10.77
C SER A 82 -2.02 9.06 11.54
N SER A 83 -3.30 9.08 11.91
CA SER A 83 -3.99 7.93 12.54
C SER A 83 -4.11 6.71 11.61
N TRP A 84 -3.98 6.88 10.29
CA TRP A 84 -3.87 5.76 9.34
C TRP A 84 -2.51 5.05 9.39
N LEU A 85 -1.46 5.78 9.82
CA LEU A 85 -0.09 5.30 9.99
C LEU A 85 0.14 4.78 11.41
N PHE A 86 -0.10 5.60 12.43
CA PHE A 86 0.28 5.30 13.81
C PHE A 86 -0.83 4.70 14.67
N GLY A 87 -2.03 4.53 14.10
CA GLY A 87 -3.23 4.12 14.84
C GLY A 87 -3.85 5.27 15.64
N GLY A 88 -4.99 5.02 16.26
CA GLY A 88 -5.79 6.04 16.98
C GLY A 88 -7.20 6.20 16.39
N ASP A 89 -8.11 6.85 17.12
CA ASP A 89 -9.52 7.01 16.73
C ASP A 89 -10.20 5.68 16.32
N GLY A 90 -9.93 4.61 17.07
CA GLY A 90 -10.43 3.26 16.78
C GLY A 90 -9.73 2.56 15.60
N LYS A 91 -8.66 3.11 15.04
CA LYS A 91 -7.84 2.50 13.97
C LYS A 91 -6.65 1.72 14.56
N PRO A 92 -6.38 0.50 14.07
CA PRO A 92 -5.16 -0.23 14.38
C PRO A 92 -3.92 0.53 13.89
N LYS A 93 -2.78 0.25 14.53
CA LYS A 93 -1.48 0.72 14.05
C LYS A 93 -1.21 0.19 12.64
N PHE A 94 -0.69 1.05 11.77
CA PHE A 94 -0.28 0.75 10.40
C PHE A 94 -1.39 0.15 9.54
N VAL A 95 -2.65 0.46 9.82
CA VAL A 95 -3.79 -0.14 9.12
C VAL A 95 -3.76 0.15 7.61
N ALA A 96 -3.25 1.32 7.19
CA ALA A 96 -3.12 1.62 5.78
C ALA A 96 -2.10 0.74 5.05
N TYR A 97 -0.93 0.47 5.65
CA TYR A 97 0.04 -0.48 5.12
C TYR A 97 -0.58 -1.88 4.98
N LYS A 98 -1.21 -2.37 6.05
CA LYS A 98 -1.89 -3.68 6.05
C LYS A 98 -2.93 -3.80 4.93
N VAL A 99 -3.75 -2.77 4.75
CA VAL A 99 -4.78 -2.75 3.69
C VAL A 99 -4.14 -2.66 2.30
N GLY A 100 -3.12 -1.82 2.12
CA GLY A 100 -2.40 -1.69 0.85
C GLY A 100 -1.80 -3.02 0.41
N ARG A 101 -1.09 -3.67 1.33
CA ARG A 101 -0.52 -5.01 1.16
C ARG A 101 -1.56 -6.05 0.76
N TYR A 102 -2.69 -6.07 1.47
CA TYR A 102 -3.81 -6.94 1.14
C TYR A 102 -4.28 -6.72 -0.31
N ILE A 103 -4.49 -5.47 -0.74
CA ILE A 103 -4.92 -5.17 -2.11
C ILE A 103 -3.90 -5.70 -3.14
N VAL A 104 -2.61 -5.45 -2.93
CA VAL A 104 -1.57 -5.89 -3.87
C VAL A 104 -1.44 -7.41 -3.89
N ALA A 105 -1.52 -8.06 -2.73
CA ALA A 105 -1.51 -9.52 -2.63
C ALA A 105 -2.69 -10.15 -3.37
N GLU A 106 -3.90 -9.63 -3.21
CA GLU A 106 -5.08 -10.11 -3.95
C GLU A 106 -4.92 -9.93 -5.47
N ALA A 107 -4.31 -8.83 -5.93
CA ALA A 107 -3.99 -8.65 -7.34
C ALA A 107 -2.99 -9.69 -7.85
N LYS A 108 -1.93 -9.98 -7.07
CA LYS A 108 -0.92 -10.99 -7.41
C LYS A 108 -1.48 -12.42 -7.37
N LYS A 109 -2.37 -12.75 -6.42
CA LYS A 109 -3.08 -14.04 -6.37
C LYS A 109 -3.84 -14.30 -7.67
N ARG A 110 -4.52 -13.29 -8.21
CA ARG A 110 -5.30 -13.40 -9.46
C ARG A 110 -4.43 -13.35 -10.72
N TYR A 111 -3.30 -12.64 -10.65
CA TYR A 111 -2.37 -12.49 -11.77
C TYR A 111 -0.92 -12.73 -11.29
N PRO A 112 -0.47 -14.00 -11.21
CA PRO A 112 0.82 -14.36 -10.60
C PRO A 112 2.05 -13.73 -11.26
N LYS A 113 1.92 -13.27 -12.51
CA LYS A 113 2.99 -12.57 -13.23
C LYS A 113 3.13 -11.08 -12.83
N LEU A 114 2.23 -10.54 -12.00
CA LEU A 114 2.33 -9.19 -11.47
C LEU A 114 3.39 -9.10 -10.36
N ASN A 115 4.12 -7.99 -10.35
CA ASN A 115 5.03 -7.58 -9.29
C ASN A 115 4.91 -6.06 -9.10
N ALA A 116 5.54 -5.51 -8.07
CA ALA A 116 5.40 -4.09 -7.76
C ALA A 116 5.92 -3.19 -8.90
N THR A 117 7.03 -3.58 -9.56
CA THR A 117 7.58 -2.86 -10.72
C THR A 117 6.58 -2.76 -11.88
N LYS A 118 5.86 -3.84 -12.21
CA LYS A 118 4.82 -3.83 -13.26
C LYS A 118 3.61 -2.97 -12.91
N LEU A 119 3.41 -2.68 -11.62
CA LEU A 119 2.33 -1.85 -11.12
C LEU A 119 2.77 -0.40 -10.84
N LEU A 120 4.03 -0.06 -11.11
CA LEU A 120 4.67 1.21 -10.73
C LEU A 120 3.89 2.44 -11.20
N HIS A 121 3.39 2.45 -12.43
CA HIS A 121 2.61 3.58 -12.99
C HIS A 121 1.12 3.25 -13.16
N VAL A 122 0.65 2.17 -12.53
CA VAL A 122 -0.76 1.77 -12.60
C VAL A 122 -1.57 2.55 -11.56
N ASP A 123 -2.61 3.24 -12.03
CA ASP A 123 -3.57 3.97 -11.17
C ASP A 123 -4.17 3.07 -10.08
N TYR A 124 -4.34 3.61 -8.87
CA TYR A 124 -4.80 2.86 -7.70
C TYR A 124 -6.15 2.17 -7.93
N ARG A 125 -7.06 2.76 -8.72
CA ARG A 125 -8.36 2.13 -9.05
C ARG A 125 -8.17 0.92 -9.95
N ARG A 126 -7.17 0.94 -10.83
CA ARG A 126 -6.83 -0.23 -11.66
C ARG A 126 -6.21 -1.33 -10.81
N VAL A 127 -5.34 -1.00 -9.86
CA VAL A 127 -4.78 -1.99 -8.90
C VAL A 127 -5.91 -2.66 -8.09
N ILE A 128 -6.84 -1.89 -7.55
CA ILE A 128 -8.02 -2.39 -6.82
C ILE A 128 -8.90 -3.30 -7.71
N ARG A 129 -9.11 -2.93 -8.98
CA ARG A 129 -9.83 -3.78 -9.95
C ARG A 129 -9.09 -5.09 -10.24
N LEU A 130 -7.77 -5.06 -10.38
CA LEU A 130 -6.94 -6.27 -10.55
C LEU A 130 -7.05 -7.18 -9.33
N ALA A 131 -7.13 -6.62 -8.13
CA ALA A 131 -7.40 -7.36 -6.90
C ALA A 131 -8.81 -7.99 -6.84
N GLY A 132 -9.72 -7.64 -7.75
CA GLY A 132 -11.11 -8.13 -7.73
C GLY A 132 -11.94 -7.50 -6.60
N LEU A 133 -11.41 -6.45 -5.99
CA LEU A 133 -12.06 -5.72 -4.91
C LEU A 133 -12.95 -4.64 -5.55
N LYS A 134 -14.26 -4.87 -5.53
CA LYS A 134 -15.24 -3.96 -6.15
C LYS A 134 -15.72 -2.89 -5.21
#